data_AF-A0A535DF05-F1
#
_entry.id   AF-A0A535DF05-F1
#
_cell.length_a   1.000
_cell.length_b   1.000
_cell.length_c   1.000
_cell.angle_alpha   90.00
_cell.angle_beta   90.00
_cell.angle_gamma   90.00
#
_symmetry.space_group_name_H-M   'P 1'
#
loop_
_entity.id
_entity.type
_entity.pdbx_description
1 polymer ?
#
loop_
_entity_poly.entity_id
_entity_poly.type
_entity_poly.pdbx_seq_one_letter_code
_entity_poly.pdbx_strand_id
1 'polypeptide(L)'
;MKVIDLAPGLWIWRLEHPSWRPDVDWQQVVTCVCVDAGRERWLLDPLLPPDDATQVWDRLAQRPPTAVAVLIPDHMRRTWSDPKTKSLDAAVRRYGCRAYGPSVFDPDDGPPETCCASGCPPRTRSEPFLTSARCSNCRSSA
;
A
#
# COMPACT_ATOMS: atom_id res chain seq x y z
N MET A 1 -12.02 13.47 5.50
CA MET A 1 -11.56 12.08 5.79
C MET A 1 -12.44 11.49 6.89
N LYS A 2 -12.69 10.17 6.88
CA LYS A 2 -13.42 9.45 7.92
C LYS A 2 -12.70 8.14 8.28
N VAL A 3 -12.47 7.88 9.56
CA VAL A 3 -11.95 6.60 10.06
C VAL A 3 -13.10 5.79 10.65
N ILE A 4 -13.14 4.48 10.35
CA ILE A 4 -14.23 3.58 10.73
C ILE A 4 -13.65 2.26 11.21
N ASP A 5 -13.93 1.89 12.46
CA ASP A 5 -13.68 0.55 12.98
C ASP A 5 -14.82 -0.38 12.52
N LEU A 6 -14.48 -1.43 11.76
CA LEU A 6 -15.45 -2.38 11.21
C LEU A 6 -15.61 -3.62 12.09
N ALA A 7 -14.52 -4.08 12.68
CA ALA A 7 -14.46 -5.18 13.62
C ALA A 7 -13.17 -5.08 14.46
N PRO A 8 -13.01 -5.85 15.55
CA PRO A 8 -11.73 -5.94 16.25
C PRO A 8 -10.59 -6.28 15.28
N GLY A 9 -9.57 -5.43 15.24
CA GLY A 9 -8.43 -5.59 14.33
C GLY A 9 -8.68 -5.19 12.87
N LEU A 10 -9.88 -4.74 12.49
CA LEU A 10 -10.18 -4.30 11.13
C LEU A 10 -10.75 -2.88 11.14
N TRP A 11 -10.02 -1.96 10.53
CA TRP A 11 -10.47 -0.58 10.37
C TRP A 11 -10.11 -0.03 9.00
N ILE A 12 -10.90 0.94 8.55
CA ILE A 12 -10.70 1.62 7.28
C ILE A 12 -10.58 3.12 7.51
N TRP A 13 -9.87 3.79 6.59
CA TRP A 13 -10.00 5.23 6.43
C TRP A 13 -10.44 5.55 5.00
N ARG A 14 -11.32 6.54 4.89
CA ARG A 14 -11.90 7.00 3.64
C ARG A 14 -11.57 8.47 3.43
N LEU A 15 -11.08 8.80 2.25
CA LEU A 15 -10.65 10.14 1.88
C LEU A 15 -10.79 10.36 0.37
N GLU A 16 -10.83 11.63 -0.02
CA GLU A 16 -10.85 12.01 -1.42
C GLU A 16 -9.52 11.65 -2.08
N HIS A 17 -9.60 11.07 -3.27
CA HIS A 17 -8.42 10.74 -4.05
C HIS A 17 -7.90 11.99 -4.78
N PRO A 18 -6.63 12.41 -4.60
CA PRO A 18 -6.09 13.62 -5.22
C PRO A 18 -6.20 13.67 -6.74
N SER A 19 -6.13 12.50 -7.39
CA SER A 19 -6.25 12.38 -8.85
C SER A 19 -7.69 12.28 -9.38
N TRP A 20 -8.71 12.39 -8.51
CA TRP A 20 -10.10 12.28 -8.95
C TRP A 20 -10.52 13.51 -9.75
N ARG A 21 -11.37 13.28 -10.75
CA ARG A 21 -11.95 14.28 -11.63
C ARG A 21 -13.30 13.79 -12.14
N PRO A 22 -14.25 14.67 -12.51
CA PRO A 22 -15.61 14.25 -12.89
C PRO A 22 -15.70 13.28 -14.09
N ASP A 23 -14.66 13.22 -14.93
CA ASP A 23 -14.57 12.40 -16.13
C ASP A 23 -14.00 11.00 -15.91
N VAL A 24 -13.60 10.64 -14.67
CA VAL A 24 -13.23 9.25 -14.34
C VAL A 24 -14.44 8.40 -13.97
N ASP A 25 -14.31 7.09 -14.16
CA ASP A 25 -15.33 6.08 -13.89
C ASP A 25 -15.33 5.52 -12.46
N TRP A 26 -14.43 6.02 -11.60
CA TRP A 26 -14.30 5.60 -10.21
C TRP A 26 -14.66 6.71 -9.21
N GLN A 27 -14.94 6.31 -7.97
CA GLN A 27 -15.53 7.17 -6.94
C GLN A 27 -14.53 8.16 -6.33
N GLN A 28 -14.94 9.42 -6.11
CA GLN A 28 -14.09 10.47 -5.50
C GLN A 28 -13.50 10.05 -4.15
N VAL A 29 -14.28 9.36 -3.33
CA VAL A 29 -13.86 8.91 -2.00
C VAL A 29 -13.46 7.44 -2.03
N VAL A 30 -12.17 7.18 -1.91
CA VAL A 30 -11.60 5.84 -1.89
C VAL A 30 -11.49 5.29 -0.46
N THR A 31 -11.46 3.96 -0.36
CA THR A 31 -11.29 3.24 0.90
C THR A 31 -9.89 2.67 0.98
N CYS A 32 -9.28 2.77 2.15
CA CYS A 32 -8.00 2.16 2.50
C CYS A 32 -8.21 1.30 3.75
N VAL A 33 -7.53 0.16 3.82
CA VAL A 33 -7.81 -0.85 4.85
C VAL A 33 -6.56 -1.12 5.69
N CYS A 34 -6.75 -1.21 7.00
CA CYS A 34 -5.78 -1.78 7.91
C CYS A 34 -6.36 -3.04 8.57
N VAL A 35 -5.59 -4.13 8.55
CA VAL A 35 -5.94 -5.41 9.15
C VAL A 35 -4.87 -5.83 10.16
N ASP A 36 -5.28 -6.13 11.38
CA ASP A 36 -4.48 -6.74 12.42
C ASP A 36 -4.71 -8.25 12.40
N ALA A 37 -3.71 -9.00 11.93
CA ALA A 37 -3.75 -10.44 11.76
C ALA A 37 -2.89 -11.14 12.82
N GLY A 38 -2.96 -10.68 14.07
CA GLY A 38 -2.22 -11.28 15.18
C GLY A 38 -0.77 -10.80 15.23
N ARG A 39 0.18 -11.53 14.63
CA ARG A 39 1.59 -11.10 14.60
C ARG A 39 1.89 -10.10 13.49
N GLU A 40 1.03 -10.06 12.48
CA GLU A 40 1.17 -9.17 11.34
C GLU A 40 0.11 -8.08 11.35
N ARG A 41 0.46 -6.91 10.83
CA ARG A 41 -0.48 -5.83 10.54
C ARG A 41 -0.28 -5.38 9.11
N TRP A 42 -1.37 -5.33 8.36
CA TRP A 42 -1.39 -5.14 6.92
C TRP A 42 -2.08 -3.83 6.56
N LEU A 43 -1.48 -3.10 5.62
CA LEU A 43 -2.17 -2.05 4.85
C LEU A 43 -2.55 -2.61 3.49
N LEU A 44 -3.81 -2.46 3.08
CA LEU A 44 -4.29 -2.90 1.77
C LEU A 44 -4.77 -1.67 0.98
N ASP A 45 -4.27 -1.56 -0.24
CA ASP A 45 -4.53 -0.47 -1.20
C ASP A 45 -4.46 0.93 -0.55
N PRO A 46 -3.37 1.25 0.18
CA PRO A 46 -3.34 2.48 0.94
C PRO A 46 -3.26 3.70 0.02
N LEU A 47 -4.05 4.72 0.35
CA LEU A 47 -3.78 6.12 0.07
C LEU A 47 -3.38 6.76 1.41
N LEU A 48 -2.08 7.01 1.61
CA LEU A 48 -1.63 7.64 2.84
C LEU A 48 -2.21 9.05 2.95
N PRO A 49 -2.82 9.40 4.09
CA PRO A 49 -3.58 10.64 4.24
C PRO A 49 -2.65 11.86 4.38
N PRO A 50 -3.19 13.10 4.38
CA PRO A 50 -2.41 14.28 4.70
C PRO A 50 -1.69 14.19 6.06
N ASP A 51 -0.62 14.95 6.24
CA ASP A 51 0.23 14.87 7.44
C ASP A 51 -0.51 15.23 8.74
N ASP A 52 -1.57 16.04 8.67
CA ASP A 52 -2.41 16.45 9.81
C ASP A 52 -3.51 15.43 10.17
N ALA A 53 -3.60 14.31 9.46
CA ALA A 53 -4.57 13.23 9.67
C ALA A 53 -4.23 12.36 10.89
N THR A 54 -4.18 12.97 12.08
CA THR A 54 -3.75 12.34 13.35
C THR A 54 -4.47 11.03 13.65
N GLN A 55 -5.77 10.92 13.40
CA GLN A 55 -6.54 9.69 13.64
C GLN A 55 -6.01 8.44 12.94
N VAL A 56 -5.35 8.60 11.78
CA VAL A 56 -4.70 7.51 11.04
C VAL A 56 -3.26 7.37 11.51
N TRP A 57 -2.52 8.47 11.55
CA TRP A 57 -1.10 8.46 11.91
C TRP A 57 -0.82 7.95 13.32
N ASP A 58 -1.63 8.32 14.30
CA ASP A 58 -1.50 7.88 15.69
C ASP A 58 -1.74 6.36 15.79
N ARG A 59 -2.74 5.83 15.08
CA ARG A 59 -3.02 4.37 15.05
C ARG A 59 -1.89 3.59 14.41
N LEU A 60 -1.31 4.11 13.32
CA LEU A 60 -0.15 3.49 12.66
C LEU A 60 1.13 3.64 13.50
N ALA A 61 1.30 4.72 14.26
CA ALA A 61 2.43 4.91 15.16
C ALA A 61 2.34 3.99 16.39
N GLN A 62 1.14 3.87 16.97
CA GLN A 62 0.88 3.00 18.13
C GLN A 62 1.19 1.54 17.82
N ARG A 63 0.86 1.09 16.61
CA ARG A 63 1.24 -0.23 16.13
C ARG A 63 1.51 -0.20 14.62
N PRO A 64 2.80 -0.12 14.22
CA PRO A 64 3.23 -0.07 12.83
C PRO A 64 2.76 -1.24 11.99
N PRO A 65 2.49 -1.02 10.69
CA PRO A 65 2.27 -2.11 9.76
C PRO A 65 3.55 -2.92 9.57
N THR A 66 3.39 -4.24 9.44
CA THR A 66 4.47 -5.17 9.10
C THR A 66 4.49 -5.51 7.61
N ALA A 67 3.39 -5.23 6.91
CA ALA A 67 3.26 -5.42 5.47
C ALA A 67 2.31 -4.40 4.85
N VAL A 68 2.53 -4.13 3.57
CA VAL A 68 1.65 -3.34 2.69
C VAL A 68 1.43 -4.12 1.40
N ALA A 69 0.19 -4.11 0.91
CA ALA A 69 -0.17 -4.76 -0.34
C ALA A 69 -0.99 -3.80 -1.22
N VAL A 70 -0.62 -3.73 -2.49
CA VAL A 70 -1.51 -3.27 -3.56
C VAL A 70 -2.11 -4.51 -4.21
N LEU A 71 -3.44 -4.56 -4.30
CA LEU A 71 -4.20 -5.74 -4.72
C LEU A 71 -4.67 -5.63 -6.18
N ILE A 72 -4.95 -4.41 -6.65
CA ILE A 72 -5.45 -4.12 -8.00
C ILE A 72 -4.41 -3.27 -8.75
N PRO A 73 -4.10 -3.55 -10.04
CA PRO A 73 -3.07 -2.84 -10.79
C PRO A 73 -3.14 -1.30 -10.77
N ASP A 74 -4.35 -0.73 -10.75
CA ASP A 74 -4.66 0.71 -10.75
C ASP A 74 -4.74 1.31 -9.32
N HIS A 75 -4.46 0.52 -8.28
CA HIS A 75 -4.42 0.97 -6.89
C HIS A 75 -3.02 1.44 -6.45
N MET A 76 -2.13 1.73 -7.40
CA MET A 76 -0.81 2.28 -7.10
C MET A 76 -0.89 3.79 -6.78
N ARG A 77 -1.59 4.11 -5.70
CA ARG A 77 -1.97 5.47 -5.32
C ARG A 77 -0.76 6.27 -4.84
N ARG A 78 -0.64 7.52 -5.29
CA ARG A 78 0.28 8.51 -4.72
C ARG A 78 -0.18 8.94 -3.33
N THR A 79 0.73 9.37 -2.47
CA THR A 79 0.36 9.92 -1.16
C THR A 79 -0.46 11.19 -1.33
N TRP A 80 -1.29 11.51 -0.34
CA TRP A 80 -2.04 12.76 -0.39
C TRP A 80 -1.13 13.99 -0.28
N SER A 81 -0.10 13.95 0.60
CA SER A 81 0.82 15.06 0.85
C SER A 81 1.84 15.30 -0.27
N ASP A 82 2.21 14.25 -1.01
CA ASP A 82 3.19 14.34 -2.10
C ASP A 82 2.73 13.54 -3.33
N PRO A 83 2.38 14.21 -4.45
CA PRO A 83 1.95 13.56 -5.67
C PRO A 83 3.07 12.80 -6.40
N LYS A 84 4.34 12.91 -5.97
CA LYS A 84 5.44 12.16 -6.59
C LYS A 84 5.67 10.81 -5.91
N THR A 85 5.28 10.67 -4.65
CA THR A 85 5.55 9.47 -3.86
C THR A 85 4.37 8.53 -3.85
N LYS A 86 4.58 7.24 -4.12
CA LYS A 86 3.55 6.20 -3.97
C LYS A 86 3.33 5.87 -2.51
N SER A 87 2.08 5.64 -2.13
CA SER A 87 1.69 5.30 -0.75
C SER A 87 2.35 4.00 -0.28
N LEU A 88 2.55 3.04 -1.18
CA LEU A 88 3.33 1.83 -0.89
C LEU A 88 4.78 2.17 -0.54
N ASP A 89 5.47 2.97 -1.35
CA ASP A 89 6.87 3.35 -1.13
C ASP A 89 7.03 4.16 0.17
N ALA A 90 6.12 5.10 0.43
CA ALA A 90 6.10 5.87 1.66
C ALA A 90 5.87 4.99 2.91
N ALA A 91 4.98 3.99 2.83
CA ALA A 91 4.75 3.06 3.94
C ALA A 91 5.98 2.18 4.21
N VAL A 92 6.62 1.68 3.16
CA VAL A 92 7.87 0.89 3.27
C VAL A 92 8.98 1.74 3.89
N ARG A 93 9.21 2.93 3.35
CA ARG A 93 10.24 3.86 3.85
C ARG A 93 10.00 4.26 5.31
N ARG A 94 8.75 4.49 5.71
CA ARG A 94 8.40 4.94 7.05
C ARG A 94 8.46 3.83 8.10
N TYR A 95 8.04 2.61 7.75
CA TYR A 95 7.82 1.54 8.72
C TYR A 95 8.73 0.31 8.53
N GLY A 96 9.52 0.25 7.46
CA GLY A 96 10.31 -0.93 7.12
C GLY A 96 9.46 -2.17 6.82
N CYS A 97 8.20 -1.97 6.42
CA CYS A 97 7.26 -3.06 6.18
C CYS A 97 7.54 -3.76 4.84
N ARG A 98 7.15 -5.04 4.73
CA ARG A 98 7.26 -5.79 3.47
C ARG A 98 6.25 -5.28 2.44
N ALA A 99 6.64 -5.23 1.18
CA ALA A 99 5.78 -4.80 0.08
C ALA A 99 5.29 -5.98 -0.78
N TYR A 100 4.00 -5.97 -1.09
CA TYR A 100 3.35 -6.90 -2.01
C TYR A 100 2.59 -6.13 -3.07
N GLY A 101 2.56 -6.68 -4.28
CA GLY A 101 1.90 -6.06 -5.41
C GLY A 101 1.35 -7.06 -6.41
N PRO A 102 0.52 -6.59 -7.34
CA PRO A 102 0.08 -7.39 -8.48
C PRO A 102 1.27 -7.76 -9.37
N SER A 103 1.11 -8.78 -10.20
CA SER A 103 2.11 -9.17 -11.21
C SER A 103 2.24 -8.16 -12.35
N VAL A 104 1.25 -7.29 -12.51
CA VAL A 104 1.20 -6.20 -13.50
C VAL A 104 0.68 -4.93 -12.83
N PHE A 105 1.22 -3.78 -13.21
CA PHE A 105 0.77 -2.46 -12.74
C PHE A 105 0.10 -1.72 -13.89
N ASP A 106 -0.81 -0.82 -13.57
CA ASP A 106 -1.37 0.08 -14.57
C ASP A 106 -0.24 0.90 -15.24
N PRO A 107 -0.19 0.99 -16.58
CA PRO A 107 0.86 1.74 -17.28
C PRO A 107 0.94 3.22 -16.89
N ASP A 108 -0.19 3.86 -16.56
CA ASP A 108 -0.26 5.29 -16.25
C ASP A 108 0.28 5.59 -14.84
N ASP A 109 0.13 4.64 -13.91
CA ASP A 109 0.70 4.76 -12.56
C ASP A 109 2.13 4.20 -12.48
N GLY A 110 2.44 3.18 -13.29
CA GLY A 110 3.73 2.48 -13.32
C GLY A 110 4.03 1.66 -12.06
N PRO A 111 5.18 0.95 -12.04
CA PRO A 111 5.60 0.17 -10.87
C PRO A 111 6.11 1.07 -9.72
N PRO A 112 6.03 0.64 -8.46
CA PRO A 112 6.63 1.34 -7.33
C PRO A 112 8.17 1.31 -7.39
N GLU A 113 8.81 2.18 -6.62
CA GLU A 113 10.28 2.14 -6.44
C GLU A 113 10.69 0.89 -5.64
N THR A 114 9.87 0.53 -4.65
CA THR A 114 10.06 -0.66 -3.83
C THR A 114 9.74 -1.92 -4.63
N CYS A 115 10.70 -2.84 -4.72
CA CYS A 115 10.45 -4.17 -5.24
C CYS A 115 9.38 -4.89 -4.42
N CYS A 116 8.25 -5.17 -5.05
CA CYS A 116 7.17 -5.93 -4.45
C CYS A 116 7.39 -7.44 -4.65
N ALA A 117 7.14 -8.22 -3.60
CA ALA A 117 6.92 -9.65 -3.79
C ALA A 117 5.56 -9.84 -4.50
N SER A 118 5.54 -10.60 -5.58
CA SER A 118 4.28 -11.00 -6.19
C SER A 118 3.52 -11.89 -5.20
N GLY A 119 2.23 -11.60 -4.98
CA GLY A 119 1.39 -12.29 -3.98
C GLY A 119 1.13 -13.78 -4.23
N CYS A 120 1.91 -14.44 -5.10
CA CYS A 120 1.85 -15.88 -5.27
C CYS A 120 2.54 -16.53 -4.06
N PRO A 121 1.82 -17.27 -3.19
CA PRO A 121 2.49 -18.01 -2.13
C PRO A 121 3.48 -19.00 -2.77
N PRO A 122 4.66 -19.23 -2.16
CA PRO A 122 5.55 -20.28 -2.62
C PRO A 122 4.77 -21.60 -2.62
N ARG A 123 4.87 -22.41 -3.69
CA ARG A 123 4.08 -23.64 -3.80
C ARG A 123 4.43 -24.65 -2.71
N THR A 124 5.60 -24.50 -2.09
CA THR A 124 6.07 -25.32 -0.97
C THR A 124 6.86 -24.49 0.04
N ARG A 125 6.97 -24.99 1.29
CA ARG A 125 7.68 -24.32 2.41
C ARG A 125 9.19 -24.11 2.19
N SER A 126 9.73 -24.72 1.15
CA SER A 126 11.15 -24.74 0.78
C SER A 126 11.49 -23.86 -0.42
N GLU A 127 10.49 -23.25 -1.08
CA GLU A 127 10.76 -22.33 -2.18
C GLU A 127 10.96 -20.90 -1.66
N PRO A 128 12.02 -20.19 -2.10
CA PRO A 128 12.13 -18.77 -1.85
C PRO A 128 10.95 -18.04 -2.50
N PHE A 129 10.51 -16.92 -1.90
CA PHE A 129 9.58 -16.02 -2.56
C PHE A 129 10.14 -15.66 -3.94
N LEU A 130 9.41 -16.03 -4.99
CA LEU A 130 9.79 -15.71 -6.36
C LEU A 130 9.63 -14.20 -6.56
N THR A 131 10.72 -13.44 -6.44
CA THR A 131 10.80 -12.05 -6.90
C THR A 131 10.73 -12.02 -8.42
N SER A 132 9.53 -12.16 -8.95
CA SER A 132 9.22 -11.98 -10.37
C SER A 132 8.64 -10.58 -10.58
N ALA A 133 9.50 -9.58 -10.42
CA ALA A 133 9.47 -8.36 -11.20
C ALA A 133 10.92 -7.91 -11.25
N ARG A 134 11.58 -8.06 -12.40
CA ARG A 134 12.90 -7.46 -12.63
C ARG A 134 12.69 -5.95 -12.63
N CYS A 135 12.79 -5.33 -11.46
CA CYS A 135 12.97 -3.90 -11.36
C CYS A 135 14.38 -3.60 -11.85
N SER A 136 14.49 -2.90 -12.99
CA SER A 136 15.75 -2.57 -13.68
C SER A 136 16.77 -1.85 -12.78
N ASN A 137 16.33 -1.30 -11.65
CA ASN A 137 17.11 -0.47 -10.75
C ASN A 137 17.72 -1.20 -9.54
N CYS A 138 17.47 -2.50 -9.34
CA CYS A 138 18.16 -3.28 -8.30
C CYS A 138 19.39 -4.02 -8.84
N ARG A 139 20.28 -3.32 -9.56
CA ARG A 139 21.62 -3.83 -9.83
C ARG A 139 22.59 -3.35 -8.75
N SER A 140 22.99 -4.31 -7.92
CA SER A 140 24.27 -4.40 -7.23
C SER A 140 24.61 -3.36 -6.17
N SER A 141 24.59 -3.82 -4.92
CA SER A 141 25.69 -3.58 -3.98
C SER A 141 25.82 -4.85 -3.14
N ALA A 142 26.69 -5.73 -3.61
CA ALA A 142 27.33 -6.78 -2.82
C ALA A 142 28.75 -6.28 -2.52
#